data_AF-A0A937SST3-F1
#
_entry.id   AF-A0A937SST3-F1
#
_cell.length_a   1.000
_cell.length_b   1.000
_cell.length_c   1.000
_cell.angle_alpha   90.00
_cell.angle_beta   90.00
_cell.angle_gamma   90.00
#
_symmetry.space_group_name_H-M   'P 1'
#
loop_
_entity.id
_entity.type
_entity.pdbx_description
1 polymer ?
#
loop_
_entity_poly.entity_id
_entity_poly.type
_entity_poly.pdbx_seq_one_letter_code
_entity_poly.pdbx_strand_id
1 'polypeptide(L)'
;MSSQKYLNKFFRYIIMAVVLMVLVGLAFAFLPKINQFQSYQDTKTGLETDIRAEEARIQELRLNQQKFSTDKHFVQKLAHEKGFAHDGETIYQFDEPATNAGTRNK
;
A
#
# COMPACT_ATOMS: atom_id res chain seq x y z
N MET A 1 13.85 49.79 57.53
CA MET A 1 12.73 48.84 57.28
C MET A 1 12.36 48.73 55.78
N SER A 2 13.33 48.86 54.87
CA SER A 2 13.07 48.96 53.41
C SER A 2 13.64 47.77 52.62
N SER A 3 14.75 47.17 53.06
CA SER A 3 15.42 46.07 52.35
C SER A 3 14.58 44.80 52.21
N GLN A 4 13.74 44.49 53.22
CA GLN A 4 12.83 43.34 53.20
C GLN A 4 11.77 43.43 52.09
N LYS A 5 11.35 44.65 51.73
CA LYS A 5 10.35 44.87 50.67
C LYS A 5 10.92 44.60 49.27
N TYR A 6 12.22 44.82 49.08
CA TYR A 6 12.90 44.56 47.81
C TYR A 6 13.16 43.08 47.60
N LEU A 7 13.57 42.36 48.65
CA LEU A 7 13.76 40.91 48.59
C LEU A 7 12.47 40.19 48.19
N ASN A 8 11.33 40.54 48.82
CA ASN A 8 10.04 39.93 48.48
C ASN A 8 9.59 40.23 47.05
N LYS A 9 9.85 41.45 46.55
CA LYS A 9 9.59 41.78 45.14
C LYS A 9 10.46 40.94 44.21
N PHE A 10 11.75 40.81 44.53
CA PHE A 10 12.70 40.03 43.73
C PHE A 10 12.31 38.55 43.65
N PHE A 11 11.97 37.94 44.80
CA PHE A 11 11.46 36.57 44.85
C PHE A 11 10.18 36.40 44.04
N ARG A 12 9.26 37.37 44.07
CA ARG A 12 8.02 37.32 43.26
C ARG A 12 8.31 37.33 41.75
N TYR A 13 9.28 38.13 41.30
CA TYR A 13 9.70 38.12 39.90
C TYR A 13 10.36 36.80 39.50
N ILE A 14 11.22 36.23 40.36
CA ILE A 14 11.84 34.92 40.13
C ILE A 14 10.76 33.84 40.00
N ILE A 15 9.80 33.81 40.93
CA ILE A 15 8.71 32.83 40.89
C ILE A 15 7.89 33.00 39.62
N MET A 16 7.60 34.24 39.21
CA MET A 16 6.86 34.48 37.97
C MET A 16 7.64 34.01 36.72
N ALA A 17 8.95 34.22 36.69
CA ALA A 17 9.82 33.76 35.62
C ALA A 17 9.87 32.22 35.56
N VAL A 18 9.95 31.54 36.70
CA VAL A 18 9.92 30.07 36.79
C VAL A 18 8.58 29.54 36.27
N VAL A 19 7.46 30.13 36.69
CA VAL A 19 6.12 29.74 36.21
C VAL A 19 6.00 29.92 34.70
N LEU A 20 6.50 31.03 34.15
CA LEU A 20 6.53 31.27 32.71
C LEU A 20 7.37 30.21 31.98
N MET A 21 8.54 29.86 32.52
CA MET A 21 9.40 28.84 31.92
C MET A 21 8.72 27.47 31.89
N VAL A 22 8.00 27.11 32.97
CA VAL A 22 7.23 25.86 33.04
C VAL A 22 6.08 25.85 32.02
N LEU A 23 5.35 26.95 31.87
CA LEU A 23 4.27 27.07 30.88
C LEU A 23 4.79 26.94 29.44
N VAL A 24 5.91 27.58 29.13
CA VAL A 24 6.57 27.48 27.83
C VAL A 24 7.04 26.04 27.60
N GLY A 25 7.69 25.42 28.59
CA GLY A 25 8.13 24.02 28.51
C GLY A 25 6.98 23.05 28.26
N LEU A 26 5.83 23.24 28.93
CA LEU A 26 4.62 22.47 28.68
C LEU A 26 4.12 22.69 27.24
N ALA A 27 3.97 23.93 26.79
CA ALA A 27 3.52 24.24 25.44
C ALA A 27 4.43 23.60 24.38
N PHE A 28 5.76 23.71 24.54
CA PHE A 28 6.74 23.06 23.68
C PHE A 28 6.74 21.52 23.78
N ALA A 29 6.28 20.92 24.88
CA ALA A 29 6.10 19.47 24.99
C ALA A 29 4.80 18.98 24.33
N PHE A 30 3.75 19.82 24.26
CA PHE A 30 2.51 19.51 23.56
C PHE A 30 2.61 19.66 22.03
N LEU A 31 3.45 20.58 21.53
CA LEU A 31 3.75 20.78 20.11
C LEU A 31 4.27 19.53 19.36
N PRO A 32 5.31 18.80 19.80
CA PRO A 32 5.82 17.62 19.09
C PRO A 32 4.81 16.48 19.05
N LYS A 33 3.82 16.48 19.95
CA LYS A 33 2.78 15.46 20.01
C LYS A 33 1.76 15.59 18.88
N ILE A 34 1.58 16.80 18.34
CA ILE A 34 0.72 17.05 17.17
C ILE A 34 1.38 16.53 15.88
N ASN A 35 2.70 16.67 15.73
CA ASN A 35 3.41 16.15 14.56
C ASN A 35 3.37 14.62 14.49
N GLN A 36 3.36 13.92 15.64
CA GLN A 36 3.16 12.47 15.66
C GLN A 36 1.75 12.08 15.19
N PHE A 37 0.73 12.90 15.44
CA PHE A 37 -0.64 12.59 15.03
C PHE A 37 -0.84 12.62 13.49
N GLN A 38 -0.02 13.37 12.77
CA GLN A 38 0.00 13.36 11.30
C GLN A 38 0.65 12.08 10.75
N SER A 39 1.77 11.63 11.31
CA SER A 39 2.39 10.38 10.84
C SER A 39 1.49 9.15 11.08
N TYR A 40 0.72 9.14 12.17
CA TYR A 40 -0.27 8.07 12.42
C TYR A 40 -1.45 8.11 11.45
N GLN A 41 -1.85 9.28 10.94
CA GLN A 41 -2.91 9.40 9.93
C GLN A 41 -2.43 8.99 8.54
N ASP A 42 -1.21 9.39 8.16
CA ASP A 42 -0.63 9.02 6.86
C ASP A 42 -0.43 7.51 6.76
N THR A 43 0.06 6.88 7.84
CA THR A 43 0.26 5.42 7.87
C THR A 43 -1.06 4.65 7.79
N LYS A 44 -2.12 5.14 8.45
CA LYS A 44 -3.46 4.51 8.38
C LYS A 44 -4.05 4.60 6.98
N THR A 45 -3.92 5.77 6.35
CA THR A 45 -4.47 6.01 5.00
C THR A 45 -3.74 5.17 3.95
N GLY A 46 -2.42 5.02 4.09
CA GLY A 46 -1.63 4.11 3.27
C GLY A 46 -2.08 2.65 3.40
N LEU A 47 -2.17 2.13 4.62
CA LEU A 47 -2.61 0.76 4.86
C LEU A 47 -4.03 0.48 4.35
N GLU A 48 -4.97 1.42 4.51
CA GLU A 48 -6.33 1.27 3.97
C GLU A 48 -6.38 1.29 2.44
N THR A 49 -5.44 1.96 1.79
CA THR A 49 -5.33 1.97 0.33
C THR A 49 -4.80 0.63 -0.17
N ASP A 50 -3.79 0.09 0.50
CA ASP A 50 -3.22 -1.21 0.17
C ASP A 50 -4.22 -2.35 0.39
N ILE A 51 -5.00 -2.30 1.49
CA ILE A 51 -6.08 -3.27 1.75
C ILE A 51 -7.10 -3.24 0.62
N ARG A 52 -7.56 -2.06 0.20
CA ARG A 52 -8.54 -1.94 -0.89
C ARG A 52 -8.02 -2.46 -2.22
N ALA A 53 -6.74 -2.22 -2.52
CA ALA A 53 -6.10 -2.73 -3.73
C ALA A 53 -6.04 -4.26 -3.72
N GLU A 54 -5.65 -4.87 -2.60
CA GLU A 54 -5.57 -6.33 -2.49
C GLU A 54 -6.96 -6.99 -2.47
N GLU A 55 -7.96 -6.37 -1.83
CA GLU A 55 -9.35 -6.84 -1.87
C GLU A 55 -9.92 -6.85 -3.29
N ALA A 56 -9.66 -5.81 -4.08
CA ALA A 56 -10.07 -5.76 -5.49
C ALA A 56 -9.42 -6.90 -6.30
N ARG A 57 -8.13 -7.17 -6.05
CA ARG A 57 -7.39 -8.27 -6.68
C ARG A 57 -7.95 -9.64 -6.30
N ILE A 58 -8.30 -9.84 -5.03
CA ILE A 58 -8.93 -11.07 -4.54
C ILE A 58 -10.30 -11.27 -5.20
N GLN A 59 -11.10 -10.21 -5.34
CA GLN A 59 -12.39 -10.29 -6.03
C GLN A 59 -12.23 -10.68 -7.50
N GLU A 60 -11.27 -10.10 -8.21
CA GLU A 60 -10.98 -10.45 -9.60
C GLU A 60 -10.54 -11.92 -9.72
N LEU A 61 -9.63 -12.38 -8.85
CA LEU A 61 -9.21 -13.78 -8.82
C LEU A 61 -10.37 -14.73 -8.54
N ARG A 62 -11.29 -14.36 -7.64
CA ARG A 62 -12.48 -15.18 -7.32
C ARG A 62 -13.45 -15.24 -8.49
N LEU A 63 -13.69 -14.13 -9.18
CA LEU A 63 -14.52 -14.10 -10.39
C LEU A 63 -13.91 -14.98 -11.48
N ASN A 64 -12.59 -14.94 -11.66
CA ASN A 64 -11.89 -15.80 -12.62
C ASN A 64 -11.98 -17.28 -12.20
N GLN A 65 -11.78 -17.61 -10.92
CA GLN A 65 -11.96 -18.98 -10.40
C GLN A 65 -13.39 -19.50 -10.59
N GLN A 66 -14.41 -18.67 -10.37
CA GLN A 66 -15.79 -19.03 -10.64
C GLN A 66 -16.01 -19.33 -12.13
N LYS A 67 -15.43 -18.53 -13.04
CA LYS A 67 -15.50 -18.80 -14.48
C LYS A 67 -14.84 -20.13 -14.86
N PHE A 68 -13.69 -20.46 -14.27
CA PHE A 68 -13.06 -21.78 -14.44
C PHE A 68 -13.92 -22.93 -13.90
N SER A 69 -14.66 -22.72 -12.81
CA SER A 69 -15.52 -23.76 -12.23
C SER A 69 -16.86 -23.92 -12.95
N THR A 70 -17.38 -22.85 -13.56
CA THR A 70 -18.77 -22.83 -14.07
C THR A 70 -18.82 -23.13 -15.57
N ASP A 71 -17.77 -22.80 -16.32
CA ASP A 71 -17.73 -22.95 -17.78
C ASP A 71 -16.71 -24.01 -18.21
N LYS A 72 -17.23 -25.23 -18.46
CA LYS A 72 -16.44 -26.36 -18.96
C LYS A 72 -15.85 -26.12 -20.35
N HIS A 73 -16.54 -25.33 -21.21
CA HIS A 73 -16.03 -25.00 -22.53
C HIS A 73 -14.84 -24.03 -22.46
N PHE A 74 -14.85 -23.11 -21.51
CA PHE A 74 -13.73 -22.21 -21.28
C PHE A 74 -12.47 -22.97 -20.80
N VAL A 75 -12.63 -23.92 -19.87
CA VAL A 75 -11.54 -24.78 -19.41
C VAL A 75 -10.97 -25.62 -20.55
N GLN A 76 -11.84 -26.20 -21.38
CA GLN A 76 -11.42 -27.01 -22.52
C GLN A 76 -10.65 -26.18 -23.55
N LYS A 77 -11.14 -24.98 -23.90
CA LYS A 77 -10.45 -24.07 -24.82
C LYS A 77 -9.08 -23.64 -24.31
N LEU A 78 -8.96 -23.30 -23.02
CA LEU A 78 -7.68 -22.92 -22.43
C LEU A 78 -6.71 -24.11 -22.33
N ALA A 79 -7.22 -25.31 -22.04
CA ALA A 79 -6.44 -26.53 -22.06
C ALA A 79 -5.84 -26.77 -23.45
N HIS A 80 -6.65 -26.64 -24.50
CA HIS A 80 -6.18 -26.75 -25.89
C HIS A 80 -5.17 -25.68 -26.26
N GLU A 81 -5.35 -24.43 -25.85
CA GLU A 81 -4.38 -23.35 -26.08
C GLU A 81 -3.05 -23.58 -25.37
N LYS A 82 -3.06 -24.24 -24.21
CA LYS A 82 -1.87 -24.64 -23.44
C LYS A 82 -1.26 -25.98 -23.90
N GLY A 83 -1.87 -26.66 -24.88
CA GLY A 83 -1.39 -27.93 -25.43
C GLY A 83 -1.84 -29.19 -24.66
N PHE A 84 -2.81 -29.07 -23.75
CA PHE A 84 -3.45 -30.21 -23.11
C PHE A 84 -4.66 -30.66 -23.95
N ALA A 85 -4.78 -31.97 -24.17
CA ALA A 85 -5.90 -32.59 -24.89
C ALA A 85 -6.55 -33.69 -24.07
N HIS A 86 -7.77 -34.07 -24.44
CA HIS A 86 -8.47 -35.18 -23.80
C HIS A 86 -7.99 -36.54 -24.35
N ASP A 87 -8.12 -37.61 -23.55
CA ASP A 87 -7.83 -38.97 -24.04
C ASP A 87 -8.77 -39.32 -25.21
N GLY A 88 -8.18 -39.70 -26.35
CA GLY A 88 -8.90 -40.02 -27.58
C GLY A 88 -9.12 -38.84 -28.55
N GLU A 89 -8.59 -37.66 -28.26
CA GLU A 89 -8.66 -36.49 -29.14
C GLU A 89 -7.49 -36.43 -30.14
N THR A 90 -7.78 -36.18 -31.41
CA THR A 90 -6.76 -36.01 -32.46
C THR A 90 -6.39 -34.53 -32.59
N ILE A 91 -5.19 -34.15 -32.15
CA ILE A 91 -4.67 -32.79 -32.28
C ILE A 91 -4.04 -32.59 -33.67
N TYR A 92 -4.46 -31.54 -34.38
CA TYR A 92 -3.82 -31.10 -35.62
C TYR A 92 -2.83 -29.97 -35.29
N GLN A 93 -1.53 -30.30 -35.27
CA GLN A 93 -0.47 -29.31 -35.19
C GLN A 93 -0.17 -28.80 -36.60
N PHE A 94 -0.47 -27.54 -36.86
CA PHE A 94 -0.11 -26.88 -38.11
C PHE A 94 1.29 -26.31 -37.96
N ASP A 95 2.29 -27.01 -38.50
CA ASP A 95 3.62 -26.42 -38.67
C ASP A 95 3.52 -25.25 -39.64
N GLU A 96 4.09 -24.09 -39.28
CA GLU A 96 4.16 -22.95 -40.20
C GLU A 96 4.82 -23.40 -41.51
N PRO A 97 4.22 -23.11 -42.67
CA PRO A 97 4.80 -23.53 -43.94
C PRO A 97 6.16 -22.86 -44.06
N ALA A 98 7.23 -23.67 -44.21
CA ALA A 98 8.57 -23.19 -44.47
C ALA A 98 8.50 -22.18 -45.63
N THR A 99 8.61 -20.90 -45.28
CA THR A 99 8.56 -19.81 -46.25
C THR A 99 9.74 -20.01 -47.18
N ASN A 100 9.42 -20.31 -48.44
CA ASN A 100 10.33 -20.75 -49.49
C ASN A 100 11.67 -20.01 -49.49
N ALA A 101 12.74 -20.71 -49.10
CA ALA A 101 14.11 -20.24 -49.27
C ALA A 101 14.54 -20.43 -50.73
N GLY A 102 14.30 -19.38 -51.52
CA GLY A 102 15.15 -18.93 -52.63
C GLY A 102 15.63 -19.97 -53.65
N THR A 103 14.93 -20.03 -54.77
CA THR A 103 15.45 -20.45 -56.07
C THR A 103 16.80 -19.77 -56.37
N ARG A 104 17.91 -20.52 -56.39
CA ARG A 104 19.19 -20.07 -56.95
C ARG A 104 19.56 -21.00 -58.11
N ASN A 105 19.32 -20.51 -59.32
CA ASN A 105 19.60 -21.16 -60.60
C ASN A 105 21.09 -21.52 -60.74
N LYS A 106 21.36 -22.66 -61.39
CA LYS A 106 22.66 -23.03 -61.96
C LYS A 106 22.81 -22.42 -63.35
#